data_AF-A0A4D4JGA1-F1
#
_entry.id   AF-A0A4D4JGA1-F1
#
_cell.length_a   1.000
_cell.length_b   1.000
_cell.length_c   1.000
_cell.angle_alpha   90.00
_cell.angle_beta   90.00
_cell.angle_gamma   90.00
#
_symmetry.space_group_name_H-M   'P 1'
#
loop_
_entity.id
_entity.type
_entity.pdbx_description
1 polymer ?
#
loop_
_entity_poly.entity_id
_entity_poly.type
_entity_poly.pdbx_seq_one_letter_code
_entity_poly.pdbx_strand_id
1 'polypeptide(L)'
;MTDEIKPQTAVTAPAVDEQVVAELVKRATADGVPVSGEGSLLQQLTKIVLESSLESEMDAHLGYSKHDPAGRDNGNSRNGTRSKTVLTEAVRSRSRYRGTGMPRSSRGSSASGSAGWTALTGSCCRCRPRA
;
A
#
# COMPACT_ATOMS: atom_id res chain seq x y z
N MET A 1 -32.41 6.94 34.18
CA MET A 1 -31.17 7.17 33.42
C MET A 1 -31.51 7.94 32.15
N THR A 2 -31.59 9.25 32.25
CA THR A 2 -31.56 10.15 31.08
C THR A 2 -30.13 10.62 30.95
N ASP A 3 -29.39 10.07 29.99
CA ASP A 3 -28.08 10.60 29.63
C ASP A 3 -28.30 11.89 28.84
N GLU A 4 -27.93 13.00 29.46
CA GLU A 4 -27.92 14.30 28.84
C GLU A 4 -26.83 14.34 27.75
N ILE A 5 -27.25 14.35 26.48
CA ILE A 5 -26.36 14.61 25.36
C ILE A 5 -26.03 16.10 25.37
N LYS A 6 -24.91 16.46 26.00
CA LYS A 6 -24.36 17.81 25.95
C LYS A 6 -23.88 18.11 24.52
N PRO A 7 -24.34 19.19 23.86
CA PRO A 7 -23.80 19.58 22.57
C PRO A 7 -22.37 20.07 22.80
N GLN A 8 -21.38 19.29 22.36
CA GLN A 8 -20.01 19.76 22.30
C GLN A 8 -19.89 20.65 21.06
N THR A 9 -20.12 21.95 21.24
CA THR A 9 -19.58 22.98 20.33
C THR A 9 -18.06 23.00 20.53
N ALA A 10 -17.38 22.02 19.95
CA ALA A 10 -15.93 22.03 19.84
C ALA A 10 -15.55 23.18 18.89
N VAL A 11 -14.94 24.22 19.46
CA VAL A 11 -14.29 25.28 18.69
C VAL A 11 -13.24 24.59 17.83
N THR A 12 -13.56 24.39 16.55
CA THR A 12 -12.70 23.63 15.64
C THR A 12 -11.61 24.59 15.19
N ALA A 13 -10.45 24.53 15.85
CA ALA A 13 -9.24 25.08 15.25
C ALA A 13 -9.09 24.46 13.85
N PRO A 14 -8.64 25.22 12.84
CA PRO A 14 -8.53 24.67 11.50
C PRO A 14 -7.60 23.46 11.55
N ALA A 15 -8.08 22.31 11.04
CA ALA A 15 -7.29 21.08 10.95
C ALA A 15 -6.07 21.23 10.04
N VAL A 16 -5.99 22.33 9.29
CA VAL A 16 -4.91 22.66 8.36
C VAL A 16 -4.29 23.99 8.78
N ASP A 17 -2.97 24.00 8.93
CA ASP A 17 -2.20 25.21 9.21
C ASP A 17 -2.03 26.06 7.95
N GLU A 18 -2.45 27.32 8.03
CA GLU A 18 -2.39 28.29 6.93
C GLU A 18 -0.95 28.60 6.50
N GLN A 19 0.02 28.57 7.43
CA GLN A 19 1.43 28.77 7.13
C GLN A 19 1.98 27.63 6.26
N VAL A 20 1.58 26.39 6.56
CA VAL A 20 1.97 25.21 5.79
C VAL A 20 1.37 25.27 4.38
N VAL A 21 0.10 25.67 4.26
CA VAL A 21 -0.55 25.85 2.95
C VAL A 21 0.16 26.92 2.13
N ALA A 22 0.49 28.06 2.74
CA ALA A 22 1.23 29.12 2.07
C ALA A 22 2.60 28.65 1.57
N GLU A 23 3.31 27.84 2.35
CA GLU A 23 4.59 27.25 1.94
C GLU A 23 4.44 26.28 0.76
N LEU A 24 3.42 25.40 0.78
CA LEU A 24 3.15 24.47 -0.31
C LEU A 24 2.83 25.19 -1.62
N VAL A 25 2.02 26.26 -1.55
CA VAL A 25 1.71 27.09 -2.72
C VAL A 25 2.96 27.78 -3.25
N LYS A 26 3.79 28.37 -2.36
CA LYS A 26 5.07 28.99 -2.76
C LYS A 26 5.97 28.01 -3.51
N ARG A 27 6.16 26.80 -2.97
CA ARG A 27 6.97 25.75 -3.63
C ARG A 27 6.38 25.35 -4.98
N ALA A 28 5.07 25.09 -5.05
CA ALA A 28 4.41 24.74 -6.31
C ALA A 28 4.59 25.83 -7.38
N THR A 29 4.48 27.12 -7.01
CA THR A 29 4.70 28.23 -7.94
C THR A 29 6.17 28.33 -8.39
N ALA A 30 7.13 28.05 -7.51
CA ALA A 30 8.56 28.03 -7.86
C ALA A 30 8.91 26.89 -8.83
N ASP A 31 8.26 25.74 -8.66
CA ASP A 31 8.45 24.55 -9.50
C ASP A 31 7.59 24.58 -10.79
N GLY A 32 6.78 25.63 -11.00
CA GLY A 32 5.89 25.76 -12.16
C GLY A 32 4.70 24.80 -12.14
N VAL A 33 4.37 24.22 -10.98
CA VAL A 33 3.21 23.33 -10.81
C VAL A 33 1.95 24.18 -10.62
N PRO A 34 0.88 23.96 -11.41
CA PRO A 34 -0.35 24.71 -11.25
C PRO A 34 -1.03 24.35 -9.93
N VAL A 35 -1.70 25.32 -9.30
CA VAL A 35 -2.45 25.09 -8.05
C VAL A 35 -3.68 24.20 -8.30
N SER A 36 -4.33 24.34 -9.46
CA SER A 36 -5.50 23.56 -9.87
C SER A 36 -5.35 23.00 -11.29
N GLY A 37 -6.17 22.00 -11.64
CA GLY A 37 -6.11 21.27 -12.92
C GLY A 37 -5.41 19.91 -12.81
N GLU A 38 -5.15 19.27 -13.96
CA GLU A 38 -4.43 18.00 -14.02
C GLU A 38 -2.92 18.22 -13.74
N GLY A 39 -2.32 17.30 -12.98
CA GLY A 39 -0.96 17.43 -12.45
C GLY A 39 -0.81 18.44 -11.31
N SER A 40 -1.90 19.05 -10.83
CA SER A 40 -1.83 20.18 -9.89
C SER A 40 -1.47 19.79 -8.46
N LEU A 41 -1.08 20.80 -7.67
CA LEU A 41 -0.85 20.68 -6.23
C LEU A 41 -2.08 20.08 -5.52
N LEU A 42 -3.28 20.57 -5.82
CA LEU A 42 -4.51 20.06 -5.19
C LEU A 42 -4.76 18.57 -5.49
N GLN A 43 -4.47 18.13 -6.71
CA GLN A 43 -4.58 16.71 -7.08
C GLN A 43 -3.61 15.83 -6.29
N GLN A 44 -2.38 16.30 -6.14
CA GLN A 44 -1.34 15.59 -5.40
C GLN A 44 -1.68 15.52 -3.90
N LEU A 45 -2.15 16.62 -3.31
CA LEU A 45 -2.58 16.65 -1.92
C LEU A 45 -3.77 15.73 -1.66
N THR A 46 -4.80 15.78 -2.52
CA THR A 46 -5.96 14.89 -2.40
C THR A 46 -5.54 13.43 -2.47
N LYS A 47 -4.62 13.09 -3.37
CA LYS A 47 -4.08 11.74 -3.48
C LYS A 47 -3.38 11.32 -2.19
N ILE A 48 -2.50 12.16 -1.63
CA ILE A 48 -1.77 11.86 -0.40
C ILE A 48 -2.75 11.62 0.75
N VAL A 49 -3.73 12.50 0.94
CA VAL A 49 -4.73 12.36 2.01
C VAL A 49 -5.51 11.05 1.89
N LEU A 50 -5.97 10.70 0.68
CA LEU A 50 -6.69 9.45 0.45
C LEU A 50 -5.81 8.20 0.66
N GLU A 51 -4.58 8.21 0.16
CA GLU A 51 -3.63 7.11 0.36
C GLU A 51 -3.27 6.95 1.84
N SER A 52 -3.08 8.06 2.58
CA SER A 52 -2.82 8.05 4.02
C SER A 52 -4.00 7.55 4.85
N SER A 53 -5.22 7.95 4.51
CA SER A 53 -6.44 7.43 5.16
C SER A 53 -6.53 5.92 5.00
N LEU A 54 -6.33 5.42 3.79
CA LEU A 54 -6.44 3.99 3.49
C LEU A 54 -5.29 3.16 4.08
N GLU A 55 -4.09 3.72 4.20
CA GLU A 55 -3.00 3.05 4.93
C GLU A 55 -3.31 2.99 6.44
N SER A 56 -3.90 4.03 7.02
CA SER A 56 -4.34 4.02 8.42
C SER A 56 -5.43 2.98 8.67
N GLU A 57 -6.38 2.82 7.75
CA GLU A 57 -7.41 1.76 7.84
C GLU A 57 -6.79 0.36 7.74
N MET A 58 -5.77 0.18 6.92
CA MET A 58 -5.01 -1.07 6.81
C MET A 58 -4.25 -1.39 8.10
N ASP A 59 -3.61 -0.41 8.73
CA ASP A 59 -2.96 -0.54 10.02
C ASP A 59 -3.96 -0.97 11.11
N ALA A 60 -5.14 -0.33 11.15
CA ALA A 60 -6.20 -0.67 12.09
C ALA A 60 -6.79 -2.07 11.85
N HIS A 61 -7.00 -2.47 10.59
CA HIS A 61 -7.59 -3.77 10.26
C HIS A 61 -6.64 -4.93 10.57
N LEU A 62 -5.34 -4.75 10.33
CA LEU A 62 -4.33 -5.79 10.53
C LEU A 62 -3.76 -5.80 11.95
N GLY A 63 -3.88 -4.68 12.67
CA GLY A 63 -3.31 -4.50 14.01
C GLY A 63 -1.78 -4.32 14.02
N TYR A 64 -1.16 -4.10 12.87
CA TYR A 64 0.27 -3.86 12.73
C TYR A 64 0.57 -2.88 11.58
N SER A 65 1.63 -2.09 11.74
CA SER A 65 2.07 -1.13 10.74
C SER A 65 2.91 -1.78 9.64
N LYS A 66 3.11 -1.04 8.56
CA LYS A 66 3.94 -1.49 7.44
C LYS A 66 5.36 -1.82 7.89
N HIS A 67 5.85 -2.99 7.50
CA HIS A 67 7.17 -3.55 7.85
C HIS A 67 7.37 -3.91 9.33
N ASP A 68 6.30 -3.88 10.13
CA ASP A 68 6.35 -4.35 11.50
C ASP A 68 6.68 -5.86 11.56
N PRO A 69 7.65 -6.28 12.41
CA PRO A 69 7.92 -7.70 12.67
C PRO A 69 6.69 -8.51 13.06
N ALA A 70 5.68 -7.90 13.71
CA ALA A 70 4.42 -8.55 14.08
C ALA A 70 3.61 -9.04 12.86
N GLY A 71 3.89 -8.48 11.68
CA GLY A 71 3.29 -8.90 10.41
C GLY A 71 4.00 -10.08 9.73
N ARG A 72 5.13 -10.57 10.27
CA ARG A 72 5.85 -11.74 9.73
C ARG A 72 5.16 -13.03 10.16
N ASP A 73 5.10 -14.00 9.24
CA ASP A 73 4.54 -15.34 9.46
C ASP A 73 3.08 -15.36 9.96
N ASN A 74 2.36 -14.25 9.76
CA ASN A 74 0.93 -14.14 10.01
C ASN A 74 0.14 -14.59 8.77
N GLY A 75 -0.95 -15.34 8.95
CA GLY A 75 -1.79 -15.89 7.88
C GLY A 75 -2.40 -14.84 6.94
N ASN A 76 -2.45 -13.57 7.36
CA ASN A 76 -2.85 -12.44 6.53
C ASN A 76 -1.76 -11.35 6.48
N SER A 77 -0.81 -11.53 5.56
CA SER A 77 0.29 -10.60 5.32
C SER A 77 -0.06 -9.57 4.24
N ARG A 78 0.46 -8.33 4.36
CA ARG A 78 0.29 -7.29 3.33
C ARG A 78 0.91 -7.72 1.98
N ASN A 79 0.13 -7.68 0.89
CA ASN A 79 0.55 -8.20 -0.42
C ASN A 79 0.60 -7.15 -1.54
N GLY A 80 1.57 -6.24 -1.47
CA GLY A 80 1.80 -5.29 -2.58
C GLY A 80 0.77 -4.15 -2.70
N THR A 81 1.01 -3.22 -3.62
CA THR A 81 0.09 -2.11 -3.98
C THR A 81 -0.63 -2.38 -5.30
N ARG A 82 -1.91 -1.98 -5.39
CA ARG A 82 -2.72 -1.93 -6.60
C ARG A 82 -3.14 -0.49 -6.92
N SER A 83 -3.11 -0.12 -8.20
CA SER A 83 -3.56 1.21 -8.64
C SER A 83 -5.07 1.23 -8.93
N LYS A 84 -5.76 2.30 -8.52
CA LYS A 84 -7.13 2.62 -8.89
C LYS A 84 -7.26 4.12 -9.18
N THR A 85 -7.83 4.46 -10.33
CA THR A 85 -8.18 5.86 -10.64
C THR A 85 -9.52 6.19 -10.01
N VAL A 86 -9.55 7.22 -9.18
CA VAL A 86 -10.72 7.75 -8.50
C VAL A 86 -11.10 9.07 -9.18
N LEU A 87 -12.35 9.17 -9.62
CA LEU A 87 -12.90 10.42 -10.13
C LEU A 87 -13.52 11.15 -8.94
N THR A 88 -13.03 12.35 -8.66
CA THR A 88 -13.64 13.24 -7.68
C THR A 88 -14.13 14.49 -8.40
N GLU A 89 -15.13 15.16 -7.84
CA GLU A 89 -15.72 16.38 -8.42
C GLU A 89 -14.66 17.48 -8.64
N ALA A 90 -13.63 17.51 -7.79
CA ALA A 90 -12.52 18.45 -7.91
C ALA A 90 -11.41 18.00 -8.87
N VAL A 91 -11.10 16.69 -8.98
CA VAL A 91 -9.97 16.20 -9.79
C VAL A 91 -10.03 14.70 -10.17
N ARG A 92 -9.39 14.30 -11.28
CA ARG A 92 -9.17 12.90 -11.69
C ARG A 92 -7.89 12.35 -11.08
N SER A 93 -7.89 11.67 -9.93
CA SER A 93 -6.64 11.21 -9.29
C SER A 93 -6.39 9.70 -9.46
N ARG A 94 -5.14 9.31 -9.75
CA ARG A 94 -4.74 7.89 -9.73
C ARG A 94 -4.13 7.57 -8.37
N SER A 95 -4.84 6.76 -7.59
CA SER A 95 -4.40 6.32 -6.28
C SER A 95 -3.82 4.91 -6.30
N ARG A 96 -2.88 4.61 -5.42
CA ARG A 96 -2.30 3.27 -5.23
C ARG A 96 -2.59 2.78 -3.82
N TYR A 97 -3.46 1.78 -3.69
CA TYR A 97 -3.85 1.16 -2.41
C TYR A 97 -3.31 -0.26 -2.31
N ARG A 98 -2.83 -0.72 -1.14
CA ARG A 98 -2.41 -2.11 -0.94
C ARG A 98 -3.60 -3.04 -0.72
N GLY A 99 -3.57 -4.20 -1.36
CA GLY A 99 -4.55 -5.26 -1.12
C GLY A 99 -3.94 -6.35 -0.24
N THR A 100 -4.75 -6.94 0.63
CA THR A 100 -4.47 -8.25 1.23
C THR A 100 -4.91 -9.32 0.25
N GLY A 101 -3.98 -9.88 -0.52
CA GLY A 101 -4.27 -11.02 -1.39
C GLY A 101 -4.15 -12.32 -0.62
N MET A 102 -5.16 -13.19 -0.70
CA MET A 102 -5.17 -14.58 -0.19
C MET A 102 -3.83 -15.28 -0.40
N PRO A 103 -3.41 -16.15 0.54
CA PRO A 103 -2.15 -16.89 0.41
C PRO A 103 -2.14 -17.66 -0.91
N ARG A 104 -1.04 -17.53 -1.65
CA ARG A 104 -0.78 -18.36 -2.83
C ARG A 104 -0.81 -19.81 -2.36
N SER A 105 -1.86 -20.53 -2.73
CA SER A 105 -1.96 -21.97 -2.48
C SER A 105 -0.67 -22.61 -2.97
N SER A 106 0.04 -23.25 -2.04
CA SER A 106 1.11 -24.17 -2.35
C SER A 106 0.52 -25.20 -3.30
N ARG A 107 0.81 -25.05 -4.59
CA ARG A 107 0.46 -26.03 -5.60
C ARG A 107 1.17 -27.31 -5.18
N GLY A 108 0.42 -28.23 -4.60
CA GLY A 108 0.95 -29.44 -3.99
C GLY A 108 1.76 -30.21 -5.00
N SER A 109 3.03 -30.46 -4.67
CA SER A 109 3.82 -31.49 -5.33
C SER A 109 3.20 -32.83 -4.97
N SER A 110 2.33 -33.35 -5.83
CA SER A 110 1.98 -34.76 -5.76
C SER A 110 3.22 -35.56 -6.10
N ALA A 111 3.83 -36.16 -5.08
CA ALA A 111 4.79 -37.23 -5.27
C ALA A 111 4.05 -38.40 -5.96
N SER A 112 4.20 -38.54 -7.27
CA SER A 112 3.84 -39.77 -7.96
C SER A 112 4.94 -40.78 -7.70
N GLY A 113 4.60 -41.81 -6.91
CA GLY A 113 5.47 -42.93 -6.63
C GLY A 113 5.87 -43.72 -7.87
N SER A 114 7.12 -44.20 -7.82
CA SER A 114 7.61 -45.49 -8.31
C SER A 114 7.04 -46.06 -9.62
N ALA A 115 7.84 -45.95 -10.68
CA ALA A 115 7.97 -47.02 -11.68
C ALA A 115 9.42 -47.03 -12.18
N GLY A 116 10.16 -48.06 -11.80
CA GLY A 116 11.57 -48.22 -12.14
C GLY A 116 11.78 -48.58 -13.61
N TRP A 117 12.89 -48.10 -14.16
CA TRP A 117 13.56 -48.69 -15.32
C TRP A 117 15.06 -48.59 -15.12
N THR A 118 15.70 -49.75 -15.01
CA THR A 118 17.14 -49.95 -15.04
C THR A 118 17.64 -49.77 -16.46
N ALA A 119 18.65 -48.92 -16.70
CA ALA A 119 19.64 -49.10 -17.78
C ALA A 119 20.81 -48.11 -17.67
N LEU A 120 21.97 -48.69 -17.34
CA LEU A 120 23.26 -48.61 -18.05
C LEU A 120 23.80 -47.22 -18.51
N THR A 121 24.91 -46.87 -17.85
CA THR A 121 26.19 -46.35 -18.41
C THR A 121 26.15 -45.16 -19.36
N GLY A 122 26.77 -44.05 -18.95
CA GLY A 122 27.21 -43.03 -19.90
C GLY A 122 27.77 -41.75 -19.30
N SER A 123 29.09 -41.73 -19.13
CA SER A 123 29.98 -40.57 -19.26
C SER A 123 29.90 -39.43 -18.22
N CYS A 124 30.94 -39.41 -17.37
CA CYS A 124 31.33 -38.30 -16.53
C CYS A 124 31.87 -37.13 -17.37
N CYS A 125 31.21 -35.96 -17.30
CA CYS A 125 31.79 -34.66 -17.67
C CYS A 125 31.50 -33.60 -16.60
N ARG A 126 32.42 -33.54 -15.62
CA ARG A 126 33.16 -32.34 -15.15
C ARG A 126 32.39 -31.04 -14.84
N CYS A 127 32.38 -30.66 -13.56
CA CYS A 127 32.45 -29.25 -13.12
C CYS A 127 33.41 -29.14 -11.92
N ARG A 128 34.47 -28.34 -12.09
CA ARG A 128 35.56 -28.09 -11.14
C ARG A 128 35.19 -26.89 -10.25
N PRO A 129 35.55 -26.85 -8.95
CA PRO A 129 35.19 -25.74 -8.08
C PRO A 129 36.07 -24.51 -8.33
N ARG A 130 35.44 -23.35 -8.15
CA ARG A 130 35.93 -21.98 -8.33
C ARG A 130 36.74 -21.58 -7.10
N ALA A 131 37.94 -21.02 -7.31
CA ALA A 131 38.57 -20.10 -6.37
C ALA A 131 38.15 -18.68 -6.76
#